data_AF-A0A920QI63-F1
#
_entry.id   AF-A0A920QI63-F1
#
_cell.length_a   1.000
_cell.length_b   1.000
_cell.length_c   1.000
_cell.angle_alpha   90.00
_cell.angle_beta   90.00
_cell.angle_gamma   90.00
#
_symmetry.space_group_name_H-M   'P 1'
#
loop_
_entity.id
_entity.type
_entity.pdbx_description
1 polymer ?
#
loop_
_entity_poly.entity_id
_entity_poly.type
_entity_poly.pdbx_seq_one_letter_code
_entity_poly.pdbx_strand_id
1 'polypeptide(L)'
;MDSRGNFPCIANIISSIKFAKYYELTEDDYVVTILTDSMELYGSRLEELTLERGDYTEIDAHKDFQLLMDTSIENMIELTHYEKKRIHNLKYFTWIEQQGREMEELNRQWYEHETYWENIFSSASKIDELIMEFNSRVDGK
;
A
#
# COMPACT_ATOMS: atom_id res chain seq x y z
N MET A 1 -5.36 -10.95 18.31
CA MET A 1 -5.47 -10.55 16.91
C MET A 1 -6.94 -10.22 16.69
N ASP A 2 -7.27 -8.95 16.51
CA ASP A 2 -8.65 -8.49 16.33
C ASP A 2 -9.21 -9.05 15.01
N SER A 3 -10.43 -9.56 15.03
CA SER A 3 -11.19 -10.13 13.91
C SER A 3 -11.66 -9.09 12.88
N ARG A 4 -11.15 -7.85 12.97
CA ARG A 4 -11.32 -6.81 11.97
C ARG A 4 -10.28 -7.00 10.89
N GLY A 5 -10.59 -7.85 9.91
CA GLY A 5 -9.78 -7.99 8.70
C GLY A 5 -9.51 -6.61 8.09
N ASN A 6 -8.26 -6.17 8.15
CA ASN A 6 -7.81 -5.02 7.40
C ASN A 6 -7.77 -5.46 5.94
N PHE A 7 -8.40 -4.70 5.05
CA PHE A 7 -8.28 -4.85 3.60
C PHE A 7 -7.32 -3.75 3.11
N PRO A 8 -6.00 -4.02 2.99
CA PRO A 8 -5.03 -3.04 2.53
C PRO A 8 -5.44 -2.32 1.24
N CYS A 9 -6.08 -3.03 0.30
CA CYS A 9 -6.61 -2.44 -0.93
C CYS A 9 -7.62 -1.31 -0.67
N ILE A 10 -8.55 -1.48 0.26
CA ILE A 10 -9.55 -0.46 0.61
C ILE A 10 -8.87 0.77 1.21
N ALA A 11 -7.88 0.57 2.08
CA ALA A 11 -7.10 1.66 2.65
C ALA A 11 -6.38 2.47 1.56
N ASN A 12 -5.84 1.79 0.53
CA ASN A 12 -5.18 2.44 -0.60
C ASN A 12 -6.17 3.23 -1.48
N ILE A 13 -7.38 2.73 -1.69
CA ILE A 13 -8.46 3.45 -2.39
C ILE A 13 -8.85 4.70 -1.63
N ILE A 14 -9.15 4.57 -0.33
CA ILE A 14 -9.53 5.70 0.53
C ILE A 14 -8.43 6.76 0.56
N SER A 15 -7.17 6.34 0.65
CA SER A 15 -6.01 7.26 0.64
C SER A 15 -5.90 8.00 -0.70
N SER A 16 -6.18 7.33 -1.81
CA SER A 16 -6.17 7.93 -3.16
C SER A 16 -7.26 8.99 -3.32
N ILE A 17 -8.48 8.70 -2.83
CA ILE A 17 -9.59 9.67 -2.81
C ILE A 17 -9.23 10.89 -1.95
N LYS A 18 -8.68 10.66 -0.75
CA LYS A 18 -8.26 11.75 0.13
C LYS A 18 -7.14 12.59 -0.49
N PHE A 19 -6.16 11.95 -1.11
CA PHE A 19 -5.09 12.63 -1.83
C PHE A 19 -5.65 13.52 -2.95
N ALA A 20 -6.53 12.99 -3.78
CA ALA A 20 -7.17 13.75 -4.85
C ALA A 20 -7.94 14.97 -4.33
N LYS A 21 -8.71 14.80 -3.25
CA LYS A 21 -9.43 15.91 -2.61
C LYS A 21 -8.50 16.93 -1.96
N TYR A 22 -7.44 16.47 -1.29
CA TYR A 22 -6.52 17.33 -0.54
C TYR A 22 -5.71 18.24 -1.46
N TYR A 23 -5.29 17.73 -2.62
CA TYR A 23 -4.53 18.48 -3.63
C TYR A 23 -5.42 19.10 -4.72
N GLU A 24 -6.74 19.04 -4.57
CA GLU A 24 -7.72 19.61 -5.51
C GLU A 24 -7.49 19.15 -6.96
N LEU A 25 -7.18 17.85 -7.14
CA LEU A 25 -6.91 17.27 -8.46
C LEU A 25 -8.13 17.39 -9.38
N THR A 26 -7.83 17.54 -10.67
CA THR A 26 -8.81 17.75 -11.73
C THR A 26 -8.91 16.55 -12.68
N GLU A 27 -9.73 16.66 -13.72
CA GLU A 27 -9.87 15.62 -14.76
C GLU A 27 -8.60 15.38 -15.59
N ASP A 28 -7.64 16.33 -15.55
CA ASP A 28 -6.35 16.22 -16.22
C ASP A 28 -5.30 15.46 -15.39
N ASP A 29 -5.60 15.14 -14.12
CA ASP A 29 -4.69 14.51 -13.18
C ASP A 29 -4.96 13.01 -13.03
N TYR A 30 -3.88 12.22 -12.95
CA TYR A 30 -3.97 10.76 -12.78
C TYR A 30 -3.42 10.33 -11.42
N VAL A 31 -4.22 9.56 -10.68
CA VAL A 31 -3.79 8.90 -9.44
C VAL A 31 -3.66 7.40 -9.70
N VAL A 32 -2.45 6.86 -9.52
CA VAL A 32 -2.17 5.43 -9.63
C VAL A 32 -2.00 4.85 -8.24
N THR A 33 -2.72 3.77 -7.95
CA THR A 33 -2.66 3.06 -6.67
C THR A 33 -2.59 1.56 -6.91
N ILE A 34 -1.94 0.84 -6.00
CA ILE A 34 -1.74 -0.61 -6.09
C ILE A 34 -2.61 -1.28 -5.04
N LEU A 35 -3.43 -2.25 -5.45
CA LEU A 35 -4.15 -3.11 -4.53
C LEU A 35 -3.22 -4.25 -4.16
N THR A 36 -2.66 -4.21 -2.95
CA THR A 36 -1.52 -5.05 -2.54
C THR A 36 -1.91 -6.48 -2.13
N ASP A 37 -3.21 -6.78 -2.11
CA ASP A 37 -3.76 -8.08 -1.74
C ASP A 37 -4.44 -8.75 -2.94
N SER A 38 -4.46 -10.08 -2.95
CA SER A 38 -5.23 -10.85 -3.93
C SER A 38 -6.61 -11.16 -3.37
N MET A 39 -7.63 -11.20 -4.25
CA MET A 39 -9.00 -11.58 -3.86
C MET A 39 -9.07 -12.97 -3.21
N GLU A 40 -8.13 -13.86 -3.53
CA GLU A 40 -8.05 -15.23 -2.99
C GLU A 40 -7.86 -15.26 -1.47
N LEU A 41 -7.27 -14.21 -0.88
CA LEU A 41 -7.10 -14.10 0.56
C LEU A 41 -8.40 -13.82 1.32
N TYR A 42 -9.49 -13.52 0.61
CA TYR A 42 -10.75 -13.05 1.20
C TYR A 42 -11.91 -14.04 1.15
N GLY A 43 -11.74 -15.21 0.52
CA GLY A 43 -12.82 -16.18 0.35
C GLY A 43 -13.52 -16.57 1.66
N SER A 44 -12.76 -17.03 2.66
CA SER A 44 -13.31 -17.38 3.98
C SER A 44 -13.91 -16.16 4.70
N ARG A 45 -13.35 -14.97 4.49
CA ARG A 45 -13.84 -13.75 5.12
C ARG A 45 -15.18 -13.29 4.54
N LEU A 46 -15.40 -13.49 3.24
CA LEU A 46 -16.69 -13.21 2.61
C LEU A 46 -17.77 -14.13 3.16
N GLU A 47 -17.48 -15.42 3.33
CA GLU A 47 -18.44 -16.37 3.94
C GLU A 47 -18.81 -15.97 5.38
N GLU A 48 -17.82 -15.61 6.20
CA GLU A 48 -18.04 -15.10 7.56
C GLU A 48 -18.93 -13.84 7.57
N LEU A 49 -18.65 -12.89 6.68
CA LEU A 49 -19.40 -11.64 6.58
C LEU A 49 -20.83 -11.87 6.09
N THR A 50 -21.04 -12.79 5.15
CA THR A 50 -22.38 -13.18 4.68
C THR A 50 -23.17 -13.84 5.81
N LEU A 51 -22.55 -14.69 6.63
CA LEU A 51 -23.19 -15.29 7.80
C LEU A 51 -23.56 -14.25 8.87
N GLU A 52 -22.71 -13.23 9.09
CA GLU A 52 -22.93 -12.19 10.10
C GLU A 52 -23.94 -11.12 9.65
N ARG A 53 -23.87 -10.70 8.38
CA ARG A 53 -24.57 -9.51 7.86
C ARG A 53 -25.65 -9.82 6.83
N GLY A 54 -25.73 -11.06 6.36
CA GLY A 54 -26.58 -11.47 5.25
C GLY A 54 -25.91 -11.23 3.89
N ASP A 55 -26.64 -11.57 2.82
CA ASP A 55 -26.17 -11.36 1.46
C ASP A 55 -25.94 -9.88 1.16
N TYR A 56 -24.86 -9.57 0.45
CA TYR A 56 -24.55 -8.21 0.05
C TYR A 56 -25.55 -7.71 -1.00
N THR A 57 -26.27 -6.64 -0.68
CA THR A 57 -27.35 -6.12 -1.53
C THR A 57 -26.96 -4.85 -2.27
N GLU A 58 -27.75 -4.47 -3.27
CA GLU A 58 -27.61 -3.18 -3.97
C GLU A 58 -27.69 -1.97 -3.01
N ILE A 59 -28.50 -2.07 -1.97
CA ILE A 59 -28.61 -1.02 -0.94
C ILE A 59 -27.28 -0.89 -0.17
N ASP A 60 -26.58 -1.99 0.08
CA ASP A 60 -25.28 -1.95 0.76
C ASP A 60 -24.20 -1.36 -0.15
N ALA A 61 -24.23 -1.68 -1.44
CA ALA A 61 -23.37 -1.02 -2.45
C ALA A 61 -23.56 0.50 -2.47
N HIS A 62 -24.81 0.98 -2.41
CA HIS A 62 -25.10 2.41 -2.32
C HIS A 62 -24.56 3.05 -1.04
N LYS A 63 -24.71 2.38 0.11
CA LYS A 63 -24.15 2.88 1.39
C LYS A 63 -22.63 2.98 1.33
N ASP A 64 -21.95 1.94 0.84
CA ASP A 64 -20.49 1.91 0.76
C ASP A 64 -19.96 2.98 -0.21
N PHE A 65 -20.62 3.15 -1.36
CA PHE A 65 -20.29 4.24 -2.28
C PHE A 65 -20.47 5.62 -1.64
N GLN A 66 -21.57 5.83 -0.91
CA GLN A 66 -21.80 7.08 -0.19
C GLN A 66 -20.71 7.33 0.86
N LEU A 67 -20.27 6.31 1.61
CA LEU A 67 -19.17 6.43 2.58
C LEU A 67 -17.84 6.83 1.90
N LEU A 68 -17.55 6.28 0.72
CA LEU A 68 -16.38 6.69 -0.07
C LEU A 68 -16.47 8.15 -0.49
N MET A 69 -17.66 8.61 -0.92
CA MET A 69 -17.87 10.00 -1.31
C MET A 69 -17.80 10.97 -0.13
N ASP A 70 -18.29 10.56 1.04
CA ASP A 70 -18.30 11.36 2.27
C ASP A 70 -16.96 11.35 3.02
N THR A 71 -15.98 10.60 2.52
CA THR A 71 -14.64 10.52 3.12
C THR A 71 -13.99 11.92 3.17
N SER A 72 -13.65 12.36 4.38
CA SER A 72 -13.02 13.66 4.65
C SER A 72 -11.49 13.61 4.58
N ILE A 73 -10.88 14.79 4.47
CA ILE A 73 -9.42 14.97 4.45
C ILE A 73 -8.83 15.27 5.84
N GLU A 74 -9.60 15.18 6.91
CA GLU A 74 -9.19 15.62 8.27
C GLU A 74 -7.93 14.91 8.82
N ASN A 75 -7.64 13.72 8.28
CA ASN A 75 -6.51 12.89 8.67
C ASN A 75 -5.31 13.02 7.71
N MET A 76 -5.35 13.99 6.79
CA MET A 76 -4.25 14.31 5.88
C MET A 76 -3.38 15.40 6.48
N ILE A 77 -2.07 15.25 6.35
CA ILE A 77 -1.09 16.25 6.78
C ILE A 77 -0.03 16.43 5.70
N GLU A 78 0.21 17.68 5.31
CA GLU A 78 1.37 18.02 4.50
C GLU A 78 2.60 18.08 5.41
N LEU A 79 3.62 17.28 5.08
CA LEU A 79 4.79 17.12 5.92
C LEU A 79 5.85 18.17 5.61
N THR A 80 6.29 18.87 6.65
CA THR A 80 7.51 19.68 6.64
C THR A 80 8.76 18.81 6.50
N HIS A 81 9.89 19.44 6.18
CA HIS A 81 11.18 18.74 6.09
C HIS A 81 11.53 17.95 7.37
N TYR A 82 11.32 18.54 8.55
CA TYR A 82 11.64 17.88 9.82
C TYR A 82 10.69 16.74 10.16
N GLU A 83 9.42 16.82 9.75
CA GLU A 83 8.47 15.72 9.91
C GLU A 83 8.80 14.55 8.99
N LYS A 84 9.17 14.82 7.73
CA LYS A 84 9.73 13.80 6.82
C LYS A 84 10.96 13.13 7.44
N LYS A 85 11.86 13.91 8.05
CA LYS A 85 13.06 13.39 8.72
C LYS A 85 12.72 12.56 9.96
N ARG A 86 11.70 12.95 10.73
CA ARG A 86 11.20 12.18 11.87
C ARG A 86 10.68 10.81 11.42
N ILE A 87 9.87 10.76 10.36
CA ILE A 87 9.38 9.49 9.79
C ILE A 87 10.54 8.65 9.25
N HIS A 88 11.51 9.27 8.58
CA HIS A 88 12.71 8.56 8.13
C HIS A 88 13.45 7.90 9.30
N ASN A 89 13.63 8.60 10.41
CA ASN A 89 14.28 8.06 11.61
C ASN A 89 13.48 6.91 12.26
N LEU A 90 12.15 6.87 12.11
CA LEU A 90 11.35 5.75 12.61
C LEU A 90 11.71 4.42 11.93
N LYS A 91 12.21 4.46 10.68
CA LYS A 91 12.68 3.26 9.98
C LYS A 91 13.82 2.57 10.72
N TYR A 92 14.56 3.26 11.58
CA TYR A 92 15.65 2.69 12.37
C TYR A 92 15.23 1.39 13.07
N PHE A 93 14.08 1.40 13.77
CA PHE A 93 13.58 0.23 14.48
C PHE A 93 13.33 -0.96 13.57
N THR A 94 12.68 -0.73 12.43
CA THR A 94 12.34 -1.82 11.51
C THR A 94 13.53 -2.27 10.65
N TRP A 95 14.36 -1.33 10.19
CA TRP A 95 15.41 -1.60 9.21
C TRP A 95 16.66 -2.15 9.87
N ILE A 96 17.06 -1.57 11.01
CA ILE A 96 18.28 -1.94 11.70
C ILE A 96 17.98 -3.00 12.76
N GLU A 97 17.08 -2.73 13.70
CA GLU A 97 16.86 -3.64 14.83
C GLU A 97 16.15 -4.94 14.43
N GLN A 98 15.16 -4.88 13.53
CA GLN A 98 14.41 -6.07 13.12
C GLN A 98 15.01 -6.78 11.90
N GLN A 99 15.48 -6.03 10.90
CA GLN A 99 15.99 -6.60 9.64
C GLN A 99 17.53 -6.72 9.58
N GLY A 100 18.26 -6.18 10.57
CA GLY A 100 19.72 -6.27 10.63
C GLY A 100 20.45 -5.52 9.52
N ARG A 101 19.86 -4.46 8.96
CA ARG A 101 20.48 -3.62 7.92
C ARG A 101 21.45 -2.61 8.55
N GLU A 102 22.35 -2.09 7.73
CA GLU A 102 23.35 -1.10 8.16
C GLU A 102 22.78 0.32 8.23
N MET A 103 23.27 1.10 9.20
CA MET A 103 22.88 2.51 9.38
C MET A 103 23.26 3.36 8.16
N GLU A 104 24.42 3.11 7.56
CA GLU A 104 24.87 3.78 6.35
C GLU A 104 23.87 3.59 5.21
N GLU A 105 23.29 2.39 5.07
CA GLU A 105 22.28 2.13 4.05
C GLU A 105 21.01 2.94 4.28
N LEU A 106 20.56 3.04 5.54
CA LEU A 106 19.40 3.87 5.87
C LEU A 106 19.67 5.35 5.54
N ASN A 107 20.85 5.87 5.87
CA ASN A 107 21.22 7.25 5.54
C ASN A 107 21.29 7.49 4.02
N ARG A 108 21.72 6.51 3.21
CA ARG A 108 21.70 6.63 1.75
C ARG A 108 20.29 6.82 1.20
N GLN A 109 19.27 6.18 1.80
CA GLN A 109 17.87 6.41 1.39
C GLN A 109 17.43 7.88 1.56
N TRP A 110 18.09 8.65 2.44
CA TRP A 110 17.77 10.06 2.68
C TRP A 110 18.64 11.00 1.84
N TYR A 111 19.96 10.83 1.90
CA TYR A 111 20.90 11.75 1.24
C TYR A 111 21.14 11.44 -0.24
N GLU A 112 21.00 10.17 -0.64
CA GLU A 112 21.23 9.68 -2.01
C GLU A 112 19.93 9.16 -2.64
N HIS A 113 18.78 9.68 -2.19
CA HIS A 113 17.45 9.14 -2.51
C HIS A 113 17.17 9.01 -4.01
N GLU A 114 17.57 9.99 -4.83
CA GLU A 114 17.39 9.98 -6.29
C GLU A 114 18.01 8.71 -6.89
N THR A 115 19.33 8.53 -6.66
CA THR A 115 20.07 7.39 -7.21
C THR A 115 19.74 6.06 -6.52
N TYR A 116 19.45 6.08 -5.22
CA TYR A 116 19.23 4.86 -4.44
C TYR A 116 18.01 4.10 -4.96
N TRP A 117 16.88 4.80 -5.15
CA TRP A 117 15.64 4.17 -5.62
C TRP A 117 15.69 3.85 -7.11
N GLU A 118 16.27 4.72 -7.94
CA GLU A 118 16.46 4.45 -9.37
C GLU A 118 17.25 3.16 -9.62
N ASN A 119 18.35 2.94 -8.88
CA ASN A 119 19.14 1.73 -8.98
C ASN A 119 18.33 0.47 -8.60
N ILE A 120 17.49 0.57 -7.57
CA ILE A 120 16.59 -0.54 -7.18
C ILE A 120 15.59 -0.83 -8.30
N PHE A 121 14.92 0.19 -8.83
CA PHE A 121 13.95 0.02 -9.90
C PHE A 121 14.58 -0.49 -11.20
N SER A 122 15.82 -0.11 -11.50
CA SER A 122 16.57 -0.62 -12.65
C SER A 122 16.82 -2.14 -12.59
N SER A 123 16.75 -2.72 -11.39
CA SER A 123 16.92 -4.17 -11.20
C SER A 123 15.67 -4.99 -11.54
N ALA A 124 14.54 -4.35 -11.86
CA ALA A 124 13.26 -5.02 -12.10
C ALA A 124 13.36 -6.11 -13.18
N SER A 125 13.95 -5.82 -14.35
CA SER A 125 14.09 -6.81 -15.43
C SER A 125 14.91 -8.03 -15.02
N LYS A 126 15.95 -7.84 -14.21
CA LYS A 126 16.77 -8.93 -13.69
C LYS A 126 16.00 -9.77 -12.66
N ILE A 127 15.17 -9.13 -11.84
CA ILE A 127 14.29 -9.83 -10.90
C ILE A 127 13.29 -10.68 -11.69
N ASP A 128 12.69 -10.16 -12.74
CA ASP A 128 11.77 -10.91 -13.62
C ASP A 128 12.45 -12.13 -14.23
N GLU A 129 13.67 -12.00 -14.74
CA GLU A 129 14.47 -13.14 -15.23
C GLU A 129 14.64 -14.22 -14.16
N LEU A 130 15.01 -13.83 -12.94
CA LEU A 130 15.18 -14.75 -11.82
C LEU A 130 13.86 -15.40 -11.39
N ILE A 131 12.74 -14.67 -11.45
CA ILE A 131 11.40 -15.22 -11.18
C ILE A 131 11.04 -16.27 -12.22
N MET A 132 11.26 -15.99 -13.51
CA MET A 132 10.99 -16.96 -14.59
C MET A 132 11.86 -18.22 -14.44
N GLU A 133 13.15 -18.05 -14.12
CA GLU A 133 14.07 -19.16 -13.86
C GLU A 133 13.61 -20.00 -12.66
N PHE A 134 13.20 -19.33 -11.57
CA PHE A 134 12.66 -20.00 -10.39
C PHE A 134 11.39 -20.79 -10.71
N ASN A 135 10.41 -20.17 -11.36
CA ASN A 135 9.15 -20.82 -11.73
C ASN A 135 9.40 -22.02 -12.65
N SER A 136 10.30 -21.88 -13.62
CA SER A 136 10.69 -22.99 -14.51
C SER A 136 11.29 -24.18 -13.76
N ARG A 137 12.00 -23.95 -12.65
CA ARG A 137 12.56 -25.02 -11.79
C ARG A 137 11.50 -25.68 -10.90
N VAL A 138 10.47 -24.93 -10.51
CA VAL A 138 9.36 -25.43 -9.69
C VAL A 138 8.34 -26.20 -10.53
N ASP A 139 8.00 -25.70 -11.71
CA ASP A 139 7.06 -26.31 -12.66
C ASP A 139 7.68 -27.45 -13.48
N GLY A 140 9.01 -27.50 -13.58
CA GLY A 140 9.78 -28.55 -14.25
C GLY A 140 10.04 -29.81 -13.42
N LYS A 141 9.28 -30.01 -12.34
CA LYS A 141 9.26 -31.23 -11.51
C LYS A 141 7.94 -31.97 -11.64
#